data_AF-A0A7X8QJ09-F1
#
_entry.id   AF-A0A7X8QJ09-F1
#
_cell.length_a   1.000
_cell.length_b   1.000
_cell.length_c   1.000
_cell.angle_alpha   90.00
_cell.angle_beta   90.00
_cell.angle_gamma   90.00
#
_symmetry.space_group_name_H-M   'P 1'
#
loop_
_entity.id
_entity.type
_entity.pdbx_description
1 polymer ?
#
loop_
_entity_poly.entity_id
_entity_poly.type
_entity_poly.pdbx_seq_one_letter_code
_entity_poly.pdbx_strand_id
1 'polypeptide(L)'
;MITLCLEFCRCSIYLVNGKGVILGIVFSIEALKFHKLKEERFPRILFVILLAVNLFIAILSPGDRNFDALLQFLNDQIQLIGFNSTTESLTPSDIPLTKGNLIFLSVQILLFLFNIFMGLLYAGAYTSERLKQPAALGIKAMLRSLPKLILLVLMLIIPTILSSFLMWLPIIVILCGLSFMPFLFSEKRMSFFEAVKRSWTLTRTHKLSIFLSFFFLNSIKRLITMVVGYIAPDQMFILQVLMAFLTTIFALMKGRLLGLLYVFYTRQVTVLKSGFMVMTDMKDIFNDTLTPLPDDVFIPEIRNLSRYKENSKPSQSDSPFQLNDDHSIRGGSSQQDRPDASLPNEQEPSDRDQDMNGK
;
A
#
# COMPACT_ATOMS: atom_id res chain seq x y z
N MET A 1 -22.41 -22.21 7.64
CA MET A 1 -22.91 -21.54 6.42
C MET A 1 -23.68 -20.26 6.73
N ILE A 2 -24.85 -20.34 7.37
CA ILE A 2 -25.76 -19.21 7.64
C ILE A 2 -25.04 -17.95 8.17
N THR A 3 -24.14 -18.07 9.14
CA THR A 3 -23.40 -16.93 9.74
C THR A 3 -22.53 -16.15 8.75
N LEU A 4 -21.90 -16.82 7.77
CA LEU A 4 -21.12 -16.16 6.72
C LEU A 4 -22.05 -15.44 5.73
N CYS A 5 -23.16 -16.08 5.37
CA CYS A 5 -24.18 -15.48 4.52
C CYS A 5 -24.82 -14.25 5.21
N LEU A 6 -25.03 -14.29 6.53
CA LEU A 6 -25.50 -13.16 7.32
C LEU A 6 -24.48 -12.03 7.48
N GLU A 7 -23.17 -12.29 7.61
CA GLU A 7 -22.18 -11.19 7.54
C GLU A 7 -22.11 -10.58 6.14
N PHE A 8 -22.24 -11.37 5.07
CA PHE A 8 -22.30 -10.84 3.70
C PHE A 8 -23.59 -10.05 3.46
N CYS A 9 -24.73 -10.51 3.98
CA CYS A 9 -26.02 -9.81 3.91
C CYS A 9 -26.00 -8.51 4.73
N ARG A 10 -25.40 -8.49 5.92
CA ARG A 10 -25.14 -7.25 6.68
C ARG A 10 -24.20 -6.28 5.96
N CYS A 11 -23.21 -6.78 5.22
CA CYS A 11 -22.43 -5.94 4.30
C CYS A 11 -23.26 -5.45 3.10
N SER A 12 -24.25 -6.23 2.64
CA SER A 12 -25.18 -5.84 1.58
C SER A 12 -26.06 -4.65 1.99
N ILE A 13 -26.43 -4.52 3.27
CA ILE A 13 -27.10 -3.30 3.78
C ILE A 13 -26.21 -2.05 3.61
N TYR A 14 -24.90 -2.18 3.70
CA TYR A 14 -23.94 -1.12 3.36
C TYR A 14 -23.78 -0.88 1.84
N LEU A 15 -24.14 -1.87 1.02
CA LEU A 15 -24.17 -1.79 -0.45
C LEU A 15 -25.39 -0.98 -0.91
N VAL A 16 -26.55 -1.15 -0.26
CA VAL A 16 -27.79 -0.37 -0.51
C VAL A 16 -27.54 1.15 -0.39
N ASN A 17 -26.69 1.59 0.54
CA ASN A 17 -26.34 3.00 0.70
C ASN A 17 -25.34 3.55 -0.35
N GLY A 18 -24.78 2.73 -1.24
CA GLY A 18 -23.84 3.12 -2.31
C GLY A 18 -22.44 3.60 -1.86
N LYS A 19 -22.35 4.27 -0.69
CA LYS A 19 -21.13 4.87 -0.09
C LYS A 19 -19.91 3.91 -0.14
N GLY A 20 -20.11 2.64 0.20
CA GLY A 20 -19.04 1.62 0.23
C GLY A 20 -18.47 1.24 -1.14
N VAL A 21 -19.25 1.39 -2.21
CA VAL A 21 -18.83 1.12 -3.61
C VAL A 21 -17.99 2.29 -4.14
N ILE A 22 -18.50 3.51 -3.98
CA ILE A 22 -17.82 4.76 -4.37
C ILE A 22 -16.45 4.83 -3.69
N LEU A 23 -16.39 4.55 -2.38
CA LEU A 23 -15.15 4.54 -1.61
C LEU A 23 -14.12 3.54 -2.16
N GLY A 24 -14.54 2.35 -2.59
CA GLY A 24 -13.65 1.34 -3.16
C GLY A 24 -13.08 1.73 -4.53
N ILE A 25 -13.89 2.42 -5.36
CA ILE A 25 -13.44 3.00 -6.63
C ILE A 25 -12.41 4.11 -6.36
N VAL A 26 -12.68 5.01 -5.40
CA VAL A 26 -11.77 6.10 -5.02
C VAL A 26 -10.42 5.57 -4.51
N PHE A 27 -10.41 4.55 -3.65
CA PHE A 27 -9.15 3.92 -3.22
C PHE A 27 -8.40 3.25 -4.36
N SER A 28 -9.10 2.64 -5.31
CA SER A 28 -8.48 2.04 -6.52
C SER A 28 -7.78 3.12 -7.35
N ILE A 29 -8.45 4.24 -7.62
CA ILE A 29 -7.91 5.37 -8.39
C ILE A 29 -6.73 6.06 -7.68
N GLU A 30 -6.75 6.17 -6.34
CA GLU A 30 -5.62 6.69 -5.57
C GLU A 30 -4.45 5.68 -5.47
N ALA A 31 -4.72 4.38 -5.57
CA ALA A 31 -3.70 3.33 -5.64
C ALA A 31 -2.96 3.30 -7.00
N LEU A 32 -3.57 3.77 -8.09
CA LEU A 32 -2.89 3.93 -9.38
C LEU A 32 -1.70 4.91 -9.31
N LYS A 33 -1.68 5.85 -8.35
CA LYS A 33 -0.64 6.87 -8.18
C LYS A 33 0.62 6.34 -7.47
N PHE A 34 1.06 5.12 -7.80
CA PHE A 34 2.12 4.39 -7.08
C PHE A 34 3.51 5.08 -7.08
N HIS A 35 3.75 6.02 -7.99
CA HIS A 35 4.96 6.86 -8.01
C HIS A 35 4.96 7.96 -6.92
N LYS A 36 3.81 8.34 -6.33
CA LYS A 36 3.72 9.44 -5.37
C LYS A 36 4.10 9.00 -3.95
N LEU A 37 5.41 8.95 -3.70
CA LEU A 37 6.07 8.86 -2.40
C LEU A 37 7.21 9.89 -2.36
N LYS A 38 7.48 10.48 -1.19
CA LYS A 38 8.50 11.51 -0.97
C LYS A 38 9.92 10.97 -1.20
N GLU A 39 10.18 9.71 -0.87
CA GLU A 39 11.45 9.04 -1.13
C GLU A 39 11.47 8.33 -2.50
N GLU A 40 11.45 9.09 -3.61
CA GLU A 40 11.35 8.54 -5.00
C GLU A 40 12.30 7.38 -5.34
N ARG A 41 13.49 7.35 -4.71
CA ARG A 41 14.51 6.33 -4.97
C ARG A 41 14.03 4.92 -4.57
N PHE A 42 13.28 4.79 -3.47
CA PHE A 42 12.88 3.46 -2.98
C PHE A 42 11.87 2.76 -3.90
N PRO A 43 10.73 3.38 -4.32
CA PRO A 43 9.81 2.77 -5.27
C PRO A 43 10.47 2.42 -6.60
N ARG A 44 11.44 3.22 -7.04
CA ARG A 44 12.21 2.99 -8.28
C ARG A 44 13.09 1.74 -8.18
N ILE A 45 13.83 1.58 -7.08
CA ILE A 45 14.63 0.36 -6.82
C ILE A 45 13.73 -0.87 -6.72
N LEU A 46 12.65 -0.79 -5.94
CA LEU A 46 11.71 -1.89 -5.75
C LEU A 46 11.03 -2.31 -7.06
N PHE A 47 10.67 -1.33 -7.90
CA PHE A 47 10.15 -1.55 -9.25
C PHE A 47 11.17 -2.26 -10.15
N VAL A 48 12.44 -1.82 -10.17
CA VAL A 48 13.48 -2.44 -11.02
C VAL A 48 13.76 -3.89 -10.62
N ILE A 49 13.87 -4.21 -9.32
CA ILE A 49 14.06 -5.59 -8.85
C ILE A 49 12.83 -6.45 -9.20
N LEU A 50 11.62 -5.93 -8.97
CA LEU A 50 10.39 -6.66 -9.26
C LEU A 50 10.17 -6.87 -10.76
N LEU A 51 10.55 -5.89 -11.60
CA LEU A 51 10.54 -6.00 -13.05
C LEU A 51 11.54 -7.06 -13.52
N ALA A 52 12.78 -7.03 -13.02
CA ALA A 52 13.81 -7.98 -13.40
C ALA A 52 13.37 -9.43 -13.13
N VAL A 53 12.77 -9.71 -11.97
CA VAL A 53 12.29 -11.07 -11.63
C VAL A 53 11.07 -11.47 -12.46
N ASN A 54 10.06 -10.61 -12.63
CA ASN A 54 8.91 -10.93 -13.49
C ASN A 54 9.34 -11.14 -14.96
N LEU A 55 10.30 -10.34 -15.46
CA LEU A 55 10.83 -10.42 -16.81
C LEU A 55 11.66 -11.70 -17.03
N PHE A 56 12.55 -12.04 -16.08
CA PHE A 56 13.37 -13.25 -16.10
C PHE A 56 12.52 -14.52 -16.20
N ILE A 57 11.45 -14.61 -15.39
CA ILE A 57 10.52 -15.76 -15.44
C ILE A 57 9.65 -15.74 -16.71
N ALA A 58 9.24 -14.56 -17.21
CA ALA A 58 8.48 -14.44 -18.45
C ALA A 58 9.27 -14.94 -19.67
N ILE A 59 10.54 -14.54 -19.78
CA ILE A 59 11.45 -14.92 -20.89
C ILE A 59 11.87 -16.39 -20.79
N LEU A 60 12.29 -16.87 -19.61
CA LEU A 60 12.73 -18.27 -19.46
C LEU A 60 11.59 -19.28 -19.56
N SER A 61 10.35 -18.88 -19.25
CA SER A 61 9.17 -19.75 -19.32
C SER A 61 9.36 -21.17 -18.72
N PRO A 62 9.89 -21.31 -17.49
CA PRO A 62 10.32 -22.61 -16.99
C PRO A 62 9.15 -23.59 -16.77
N GLY A 63 9.36 -24.85 -17.17
CA GLY A 63 8.37 -25.92 -17.11
C GLY A 63 7.51 -26.03 -18.38
N ASP A 64 6.46 -26.83 -18.31
CA ASP A 64 5.49 -27.01 -19.40
C ASP A 64 4.23 -26.18 -19.12
N ARG A 65 3.70 -25.55 -20.17
CA ARG A 65 2.46 -24.78 -20.16
C ARG A 65 1.27 -25.56 -20.75
N ASN A 66 1.49 -26.69 -21.40
CA ASN A 66 0.42 -27.52 -21.93
C ASN A 66 -0.24 -28.31 -20.79
N PHE A 67 -1.54 -28.12 -20.59
CA PHE A 67 -2.35 -28.86 -19.61
C PHE A 67 -3.45 -29.70 -20.30
N ASP A 68 -3.35 -29.94 -21.60
CA ASP A 68 -4.40 -30.56 -22.42
C ASP A 68 -4.70 -31.98 -21.95
N ALA A 69 -3.67 -32.76 -21.59
CA ALA A 69 -3.84 -34.11 -21.03
C ALA A 69 -4.61 -34.11 -19.69
N LEU A 70 -4.40 -33.11 -18.84
CA LEU A 70 -5.16 -32.92 -17.60
C LEU A 70 -6.60 -32.47 -17.90
N LEU A 71 -6.80 -31.58 -18.88
CA LEU A 71 -8.12 -31.09 -19.26
C LEU A 71 -8.97 -32.19 -19.91
N GLN A 72 -8.37 -33.05 -20.75
CA GLN A 72 -9.00 -34.25 -21.31
C GLN A 72 -9.43 -35.20 -20.19
N PHE A 73 -8.48 -35.63 -19.34
CA PHE A 73 -8.77 -36.49 -18.19
C PHE A 73 -9.89 -35.93 -17.29
N LEU A 74 -9.88 -34.63 -16.97
CA LEU A 74 -10.94 -34.01 -16.17
C LEU A 74 -12.31 -34.02 -16.87
N ASN A 75 -12.35 -33.77 -18.19
CA ASN A 75 -13.59 -33.85 -18.96
C ASN A 75 -14.14 -35.29 -19.02
N ASP A 76 -13.27 -36.28 -19.22
CA ASP A 76 -13.63 -37.69 -19.27
C ASP A 76 -14.19 -38.18 -17.92
N GLN A 77 -13.53 -37.81 -16.81
CA GLN A 77 -13.99 -38.11 -15.46
C GLN A 77 -15.34 -37.43 -15.14
N ILE A 78 -15.55 -36.17 -15.57
CA ILE A 78 -16.83 -35.47 -15.41
C ILE A 78 -17.96 -36.16 -16.17
N GLN A 79 -17.69 -36.72 -17.36
CA GLN A 79 -18.68 -37.49 -18.12
C GLN A 79 -18.99 -38.83 -17.45
N LEU A 80 -17.98 -39.57 -16.97
CA LEU A 80 -18.15 -40.86 -16.30
C LEU A 80 -18.96 -40.75 -15.00
N ILE A 81 -18.66 -39.73 -14.18
CA ILE A 81 -19.40 -39.41 -12.94
C ILE A 81 -20.89 -39.12 -13.22
N GLY A 82 -21.23 -38.72 -14.45
CA GLY A 82 -22.57 -38.29 -14.84
C GLY A 82 -23.62 -39.39 -15.02
N PHE A 83 -23.26 -40.69 -15.16
CA PHE A 83 -24.26 -41.70 -15.56
C PHE A 83 -24.15 -43.13 -14.99
N ASN A 84 -22.98 -43.63 -14.58
CA ASN A 84 -22.86 -44.98 -13.99
C ASN A 84 -21.79 -45.03 -12.89
N SER A 85 -22.22 -45.14 -11.64
CA SER A 85 -21.36 -45.06 -10.46
C SER A 85 -20.68 -46.40 -10.12
N THR A 86 -19.64 -46.77 -10.86
CA THR A 86 -18.59 -47.68 -10.37
C THR A 86 -17.43 -46.85 -9.84
N THR A 87 -17.27 -46.78 -8.52
CA THR A 87 -16.21 -45.98 -7.88
C THR A 87 -14.87 -46.71 -7.91
N GLU A 88 -14.21 -46.72 -9.06
CA GLU A 88 -12.78 -47.00 -9.11
C GLU A 88 -12.03 -45.90 -8.34
N SER A 89 -11.16 -46.29 -7.41
CA SER A 89 -10.45 -45.35 -6.55
C SER A 89 -9.25 -44.77 -7.30
N LEU A 90 -9.44 -43.65 -7.99
CA LEU A 90 -8.38 -42.86 -8.62
C LEU A 90 -7.20 -42.69 -7.65
N THR A 91 -6.05 -43.23 -8.04
CA THR A 91 -4.80 -43.07 -7.31
C THR A 91 -4.10 -41.76 -7.73
N PRO A 92 -3.24 -41.16 -6.88
CA PRO A 92 -2.50 -39.96 -7.27
C PRO A 92 -1.58 -40.12 -8.49
N SER A 93 -1.26 -41.38 -8.86
CA SER A 93 -0.49 -41.76 -10.05
C SER A 93 -1.29 -41.64 -11.36
N ASP A 94 -2.62 -41.68 -11.30
CA ASP A 94 -3.49 -41.73 -12.50
C ASP A 94 -3.79 -40.34 -13.06
N ILE A 95 -3.37 -39.28 -12.35
CA ILE A 95 -3.54 -37.88 -12.77
C ILE A 95 -2.42 -37.51 -13.75
N PRO A 96 -2.71 -37.14 -15.01
CA PRO A 96 -1.69 -36.86 -16.02
C PRO A 96 -1.08 -35.45 -15.87
N LEU A 97 -0.34 -35.23 -14.78
CA LEU A 97 0.56 -34.08 -14.60
C LEU A 97 1.99 -34.47 -15.01
N THR A 98 2.56 -33.79 -16.00
CA THR A 98 3.99 -33.97 -16.29
C THR A 98 4.85 -33.29 -15.21
N LYS A 99 6.11 -33.71 -15.11
CA LYS A 99 7.12 -33.01 -14.30
C LYS A 99 7.30 -31.54 -14.75
N GLY A 100 7.08 -31.24 -16.04
CA GLY A 100 7.08 -29.89 -16.58
C GLY A 100 5.96 -29.02 -16.00
N ASN A 101 4.74 -29.56 -15.90
CA ASN A 101 3.59 -28.85 -15.30
C ASN A 101 3.84 -28.51 -13.83
N LEU A 102 4.40 -29.46 -13.07
CA LEU A 102 4.74 -29.26 -11.65
C LEU A 102 5.80 -28.16 -11.46
N ILE A 103 6.81 -28.11 -12.32
CA ILE A 103 7.83 -27.04 -12.32
C ILE A 103 7.19 -25.69 -12.63
N PHE A 104 6.36 -25.62 -13.69
CA PHE A 104 5.67 -24.39 -14.08
C PHE A 104 4.78 -23.86 -12.95
N LEU A 105 3.90 -24.69 -12.38
CA LEU A 105 3.03 -24.33 -11.27
C LEU A 105 3.83 -23.84 -10.05
N SER A 106 4.91 -24.55 -9.70
CA SER A 106 5.77 -24.19 -8.56
C SER A 106 6.43 -22.82 -8.75
N VAL A 107 6.90 -22.51 -9.97
CA VAL A 107 7.47 -21.19 -10.30
C VAL A 107 6.40 -20.11 -10.31
N GLN A 108 5.20 -20.36 -10.83
CA GLN A 108 4.11 -19.37 -10.81
C GLN A 108 3.66 -19.06 -9.37
N ILE A 109 3.58 -20.06 -8.49
CA ILE A 109 3.28 -19.87 -7.06
C ILE A 109 4.39 -19.05 -6.38
N LEU A 110 5.67 -19.36 -6.65
CA LEU A 110 6.80 -18.61 -6.10
C LEU A 110 6.82 -17.15 -6.58
N LEU A 111 6.56 -16.91 -7.87
CA LEU A 111 6.46 -15.58 -8.46
C LEU A 111 5.26 -14.79 -7.90
N PHE A 112 4.13 -15.45 -7.66
CA PHE A 112 2.96 -14.85 -7.01
C PHE A 112 3.26 -14.42 -5.57
N LEU A 113 3.89 -15.29 -4.77
CA LEU A 113 4.33 -14.99 -3.41
C LEU A 113 5.37 -13.85 -3.38
N PHE A 114 6.31 -13.84 -4.33
CA PHE A 114 7.30 -12.75 -4.48
C PHE A 114 6.63 -11.41 -4.82
N ASN A 115 5.68 -11.38 -5.77
CA ASN A 115 4.91 -10.18 -6.09
C ASN A 115 4.09 -9.67 -4.90
N ILE A 116 3.48 -10.55 -4.10
CA ILE A 116 2.81 -10.18 -2.84
C ILE A 116 3.81 -9.60 -1.85
N PHE A 117 4.93 -10.27 -1.60
CA PHE A 117 5.93 -9.85 -0.64
C PHE A 117 6.51 -8.45 -0.97
N MET A 118 6.86 -8.21 -2.23
CA MET A 118 7.34 -6.91 -2.70
C MET A 118 6.25 -5.84 -2.60
N GLY A 119 4.98 -6.19 -2.85
CA GLY A 119 3.83 -5.34 -2.56
C GLY A 119 3.69 -4.99 -1.07
N LEU A 120 3.95 -5.92 -0.15
CA LEU A 120 3.96 -5.68 1.30
C LEU A 120 5.14 -4.79 1.73
N LEU A 121 6.33 -4.94 1.14
CA LEU A 121 7.45 -4.02 1.38
C LEU A 121 7.12 -2.59 0.93
N TYR A 122 6.49 -2.42 -0.25
CA TYR A 122 5.96 -1.12 -0.68
C TYR A 122 4.94 -0.58 0.33
N ALA A 123 4.01 -1.42 0.77
CA ALA A 123 2.96 -1.00 1.70
C ALA A 123 3.55 -0.53 3.04
N GLY A 124 4.55 -1.23 3.59
CA GLY A 124 5.27 -0.82 4.80
C GLY A 124 6.04 0.49 4.65
N ALA A 125 6.67 0.72 3.50
CA ALA A 125 7.29 2.02 3.20
C ALA A 125 6.24 3.14 3.16
N TYR A 126 5.11 2.91 2.48
CA TYR A 126 4.00 3.86 2.35
C TYR A 126 3.40 4.25 3.71
N THR A 127 3.14 3.27 4.58
CA THR A 127 2.61 3.56 5.92
C THR A 127 3.61 4.32 6.79
N SER A 128 4.91 3.97 6.73
CA SER A 128 5.99 4.67 7.44
C SER A 128 6.07 6.15 7.03
N GLU A 129 6.08 6.44 5.72
CA GLU A 129 6.15 7.82 5.21
C GLU A 129 4.92 8.65 5.64
N ARG A 130 3.70 8.06 5.58
CA ARG A 130 2.48 8.72 6.06
C ARG A 130 2.48 8.97 7.58
N LEU A 131 3.27 8.22 8.35
CA LEU A 131 3.53 8.46 9.78
C LEU A 131 4.70 9.43 10.05
N LYS A 132 5.25 10.07 8.99
CA LYS A 132 6.44 10.95 9.04
C LYS A 132 7.72 10.24 9.51
N GLN A 133 7.79 8.92 9.33
CA GLN A 133 8.95 8.08 9.63
C GLN A 133 9.67 7.72 8.32
N PRO A 134 11.00 7.48 8.33
CA PRO A 134 11.74 7.11 7.13
C PRO A 134 11.23 5.78 6.56
N ALA A 135 11.19 5.65 5.22
CA ALA A 135 10.63 4.46 4.57
C ALA A 135 11.30 3.15 5.04
N ALA A 136 12.61 3.20 5.29
CA ALA A 136 13.44 2.10 5.79
C ALA A 136 12.92 1.47 7.10
N LEU A 137 12.23 2.23 7.97
CA LEU A 137 11.71 1.69 9.23
C LEU A 137 10.56 0.72 8.99
N GLY A 138 9.58 1.10 8.17
CA GLY A 138 8.46 0.25 7.78
C GLY A 138 8.90 -0.98 6.98
N ILE A 139 9.87 -0.82 6.07
CA ILE A 139 10.48 -1.94 5.33
C ILE A 139 11.14 -2.95 6.30
N LYS A 140 11.94 -2.46 7.26
CA LYS A 140 12.58 -3.30 8.30
C LYS A 140 11.57 -3.98 9.23
N ALA A 141 10.40 -3.38 9.43
CA ALA A 141 9.31 -3.98 10.21
C ALA A 141 8.55 -5.07 9.42
N MET A 142 8.30 -4.86 8.12
CA MET A 142 7.73 -5.88 7.22
C MET A 142 8.68 -7.07 7.02
N LEU A 143 9.98 -6.82 6.85
CA LEU A 143 10.98 -7.89 6.73
C LEU A 143 11.06 -8.73 8.02
N ARG A 144 10.82 -8.11 9.19
CA ARG A 144 10.71 -8.81 10.48
C ARG A 144 9.40 -9.61 10.64
N SER A 145 8.30 -9.22 9.99
CA SER A 145 7.04 -9.96 10.06
C SER A 145 6.99 -11.18 9.11
N LEU A 146 7.91 -11.28 8.16
CA LEU A 146 8.06 -12.39 7.19
C LEU A 146 7.80 -13.81 7.76
N PRO A 147 8.43 -14.29 8.86
CA PRO A 147 8.13 -15.62 9.41
C PRO A 147 6.68 -15.77 9.91
N LYS A 148 6.08 -14.71 10.45
CA LYS A 148 4.65 -14.72 10.82
C LYS A 148 3.73 -14.69 9.60
N LEU A 149 4.19 -14.11 8.47
CA LEU A 149 3.48 -14.13 7.19
C LEU A 149 3.54 -15.51 6.52
N ILE A 150 4.66 -16.24 6.64
CA ILE A 150 4.72 -17.66 6.23
C ILE A 150 3.72 -18.50 7.02
N LEU A 151 3.64 -18.32 8.35
CA LEU A 151 2.66 -19.00 9.19
C LEU A 151 1.21 -18.66 8.81
N LEU A 152 0.94 -17.40 8.40
CA LEU A 152 -0.36 -17.00 7.85
C LEU A 152 -0.67 -17.71 6.53
N VAL A 153 0.29 -17.78 5.58
CA VAL A 153 0.08 -18.49 4.30
C VAL A 153 -0.18 -19.98 4.56
N LEU A 154 0.56 -20.61 5.47
CA LEU A 154 0.35 -22.00 5.89
C LEU A 154 -1.05 -22.22 6.50
N MET A 155 -1.49 -21.32 7.39
CA MET A 155 -2.84 -21.34 7.96
C MET A 155 -3.93 -21.22 6.88
N LEU A 156 -3.68 -20.45 5.81
CA LEU A 156 -4.64 -20.21 4.73
C LEU A 156 -4.79 -21.39 3.75
N ILE A 157 -3.93 -22.42 3.79
CA ILE A 157 -4.07 -23.60 2.92
C ILE A 157 -5.40 -24.33 3.20
N ILE A 158 -5.70 -24.62 4.47
CA ILE A 158 -6.92 -25.34 4.89
C ILE A 158 -8.21 -24.63 4.43
N PRO A 159 -8.45 -23.34 4.73
CA PRO A 159 -9.64 -22.65 4.23
C PRO A 159 -9.61 -22.43 2.72
N THR A 160 -8.47 -22.45 2.03
CA THR A 160 -8.42 -22.41 0.56
C THR A 160 -8.96 -23.71 -0.02
N ILE A 161 -8.49 -24.87 0.43
CA ILE A 161 -8.99 -26.19 0.01
C ILE A 161 -10.50 -26.30 0.26
N LEU A 162 -10.96 -25.90 1.46
CA LEU A 162 -12.39 -25.90 1.79
C LEU A 162 -13.21 -24.91 0.94
N SER A 163 -12.60 -23.80 0.49
CA SER A 163 -13.28 -22.79 -0.34
C SER A 163 -13.43 -23.19 -1.80
N SER A 164 -12.64 -24.14 -2.31
CA SER A 164 -12.81 -24.71 -3.65
C SER A 164 -14.21 -25.29 -3.85
N PHE A 165 -14.75 -25.93 -2.81
CA PHE A 165 -16.13 -26.47 -2.78
C PHE A 165 -17.21 -25.39 -2.57
N LEU A 166 -16.84 -24.21 -2.06
CA LEU A 166 -17.76 -23.13 -1.65
C LEU A 166 -17.58 -21.86 -2.52
N MET A 167 -17.39 -22.03 -3.83
CA MET A 167 -17.29 -20.95 -4.83
C MET A 167 -16.25 -19.86 -4.48
N TRP A 168 -15.16 -20.22 -3.80
CA TRP A 168 -14.09 -19.31 -3.35
C TRP A 168 -14.54 -18.18 -2.38
N LEU A 169 -15.81 -18.14 -1.97
CA LEU A 169 -16.37 -17.07 -1.14
C LEU A 169 -15.77 -17.04 0.29
N PRO A 170 -15.55 -18.17 1.00
CA PRO A 170 -15.01 -18.13 2.35
C PRO A 170 -13.58 -17.57 2.39
N ILE A 171 -12.69 -18.00 1.49
CA ILE A 171 -11.31 -17.48 1.41
C ILE A 171 -11.28 -15.99 1.05
N ILE A 172 -12.19 -15.50 0.20
CA ILE A 172 -12.34 -14.05 -0.07
C ILE A 172 -12.70 -13.28 1.21
N VAL A 173 -13.69 -13.75 1.98
CA VAL A 173 -14.09 -13.11 3.25
C VAL A 173 -12.95 -13.15 4.28
N ILE A 174 -12.17 -14.24 4.31
CA ILE A 174 -11.02 -14.39 5.21
C ILE A 174 -9.88 -13.44 4.82
N LEU A 175 -9.52 -13.36 3.54
CA LEU A 175 -8.47 -12.43 3.05
C LEU A 175 -8.84 -10.96 3.31
N CYS A 176 -10.11 -10.58 3.13
CA CYS A 176 -10.60 -9.25 3.50
C CYS A 176 -10.54 -9.01 5.02
N GLY A 177 -10.81 -10.04 5.83
CA GLY A 177 -10.68 -9.99 7.30
C GLY A 177 -9.23 -9.86 7.79
N LEU A 178 -8.27 -10.44 7.08
CA LEU A 178 -6.85 -10.49 7.46
C LEU A 178 -5.96 -9.47 6.74
N SER A 179 -6.56 -8.56 5.95
CA SER A 179 -5.84 -7.56 5.13
C SER A 179 -4.89 -6.64 5.93
N PHE A 180 -5.16 -6.39 7.22
CA PHE A 180 -4.32 -5.50 8.05
C PHE A 180 -3.29 -6.26 8.91
N MET A 181 -3.34 -7.59 8.93
CA MET A 181 -2.45 -8.46 9.69
C MET A 181 -0.94 -8.25 9.43
N PRO A 182 -0.46 -7.95 8.20
CA PRO A 182 0.96 -7.66 7.97
C PRO A 182 1.49 -6.45 8.73
N PHE A 183 0.66 -5.41 8.90
CA PHE A 183 1.01 -4.19 9.62
C PHE A 183 0.94 -4.39 11.14
N LEU A 184 -0.06 -5.12 11.63
CA LEU A 184 -0.20 -5.51 13.04
C LEU A 184 0.93 -6.43 13.53
N PHE A 185 1.66 -7.10 12.63
CA PHE A 185 2.90 -7.82 12.94
C PHE A 185 4.16 -6.94 12.92
N SER A 186 4.12 -5.84 12.17
CA SER A 186 5.18 -4.83 12.09
C SER A 186 5.14 -3.91 13.32
N GLU A 187 3.95 -3.55 13.77
CA GLU A 187 3.67 -2.88 15.04
C GLU A 187 3.98 -3.85 16.21
N LYS A 188 4.75 -3.41 17.21
CA LYS A 188 5.48 -4.35 18.10
C LYS A 188 4.58 -5.04 19.13
N ARG A 189 4.99 -6.28 19.46
CA ARG A 189 4.54 -7.16 20.57
C ARG A 189 3.20 -7.90 20.44
N MET A 190 2.39 -7.72 19.39
CA MET A 190 1.19 -8.57 19.22
C MET A 190 1.54 -10.03 18.88
N SER A 191 0.83 -10.96 19.52
CA SER A 191 0.87 -12.41 19.24
C SER A 191 0.14 -12.77 17.94
N PHE A 192 0.28 -14.00 17.45
CA PHE A 192 -0.33 -14.41 16.16
C PHE A 192 -1.86 -14.30 16.18
N PHE A 193 -2.51 -14.97 17.14
CA PHE A 193 -3.97 -15.00 17.25
C PHE A 193 -4.57 -13.64 17.63
N GLU A 194 -3.83 -12.82 18.37
CA GLU A 194 -4.21 -11.44 18.70
C GLU A 194 -4.23 -10.56 17.45
N ALA A 195 -3.20 -10.63 16.59
CA ALA A 195 -3.18 -9.91 15.32
C ALA A 195 -4.28 -10.39 14.36
N VAL A 196 -4.58 -11.69 14.32
CA VAL A 196 -5.74 -12.27 13.61
C VAL A 196 -7.04 -11.64 14.11
N LYS A 197 -7.30 -11.72 15.42
CA LYS A 197 -8.50 -11.17 16.08
C LYS A 197 -8.62 -9.66 15.84
N ARG A 198 -7.51 -8.93 15.96
CA ARG A 198 -7.44 -7.47 15.78
C ARG A 198 -7.69 -7.05 14.33
N SER A 199 -7.09 -7.74 13.36
CA SER A 199 -7.38 -7.51 11.93
C SER A 199 -8.86 -7.76 11.64
N TRP A 200 -9.42 -8.86 12.15
CA TRP A 200 -10.84 -9.19 11.96
C TRP A 200 -11.79 -8.13 12.55
N THR A 201 -11.47 -7.59 13.73
CA THR A 201 -12.27 -6.50 14.32
C THR A 201 -12.14 -5.19 13.53
N LEU A 202 -10.94 -4.82 13.09
CA LEU A 202 -10.69 -3.56 12.35
C LEU A 202 -11.29 -3.56 10.93
N THR A 203 -11.45 -4.75 10.33
CA THR A 203 -12.01 -4.90 8.97
C THR A 203 -13.51 -5.18 8.96
N ARG A 204 -14.13 -5.49 10.11
CA ARG A 204 -15.45 -6.14 10.18
C ARG A 204 -16.56 -5.40 9.42
N THR A 205 -16.61 -4.08 9.57
CA THR A 205 -17.58 -3.16 8.95
C THR A 205 -17.26 -2.82 7.50
N HIS A 206 -16.03 -3.07 7.04
CA HIS A 206 -15.50 -2.53 5.78
C HIS A 206 -15.03 -3.60 4.79
N LYS A 207 -15.21 -4.91 5.12
CA LYS A 207 -14.83 -6.05 4.26
C LYS A 207 -15.25 -5.88 2.80
N LEU A 208 -16.47 -5.39 2.55
CA LEU A 208 -17.00 -5.15 1.20
C LEU A 208 -16.25 -4.04 0.46
N SER A 209 -15.89 -2.94 1.11
CA SER A 209 -15.16 -1.84 0.44
C SER A 209 -13.70 -2.21 0.18
N ILE A 210 -13.08 -2.98 1.09
CA ILE A 210 -11.77 -3.62 0.88
C ILE A 210 -11.83 -4.57 -0.34
N PHE A 211 -12.81 -5.49 -0.35
CA PHE A 211 -13.04 -6.41 -1.46
C PHE A 211 -13.22 -5.67 -2.78
N LEU A 212 -14.12 -4.69 -2.84
CA LEU A 212 -14.40 -3.91 -4.05
C LEU A 212 -13.17 -3.15 -4.52
N SER A 213 -12.35 -2.59 -3.62
CA SER A 213 -11.10 -1.93 -4.01
C SER A 213 -10.14 -2.88 -4.71
N PHE A 214 -9.94 -4.09 -4.16
CA PHE A 214 -9.11 -5.10 -4.82
C PHE A 214 -9.76 -5.67 -6.08
N PHE A 215 -11.09 -5.79 -6.13
CA PHE A 215 -11.83 -6.21 -7.32
C PHE A 215 -11.64 -5.21 -8.46
N PHE A 216 -11.95 -3.93 -8.26
CA PHE A 216 -11.77 -2.88 -9.28
C PHE A 216 -10.32 -2.81 -9.77
N LEU A 217 -9.32 -2.85 -8.88
CA LEU A 217 -7.91 -2.84 -9.29
C LEU A 217 -7.51 -4.07 -10.12
N ASN A 218 -8.04 -5.27 -9.81
CA ASN A 218 -7.83 -6.46 -10.63
C ASN A 218 -8.61 -6.42 -11.95
N SER A 219 -9.82 -5.85 -11.98
CA SER A 219 -10.61 -5.67 -13.20
C SER A 219 -9.93 -4.71 -14.17
N ILE A 220 -9.37 -3.59 -13.67
CA ILE A 220 -8.54 -2.68 -14.48
C ILE A 220 -7.31 -3.42 -15.03
N LYS A 221 -6.61 -4.26 -14.23
CA LYS A 221 -5.54 -5.12 -14.76
C LYS A 221 -6.06 -6.02 -15.89
N ARG A 222 -7.17 -6.75 -15.66
CA ARG A 222 -7.70 -7.74 -16.61
C ARG A 222 -8.09 -7.09 -17.94
N LEU A 223 -8.76 -5.94 -17.91
CA LEU A 223 -9.12 -5.16 -19.10
C LEU A 223 -7.87 -4.74 -19.89
N ILE A 224 -6.86 -4.16 -19.24
CA ILE A 224 -5.61 -3.76 -19.92
C ILE A 224 -4.91 -4.99 -20.52
N THR A 225 -4.80 -6.10 -19.78
CA THR A 225 -4.18 -7.33 -20.33
C THR A 225 -4.97 -7.95 -21.47
N MET A 226 -6.30 -7.79 -21.50
CA MET A 226 -7.15 -8.28 -22.59
C MET A 226 -6.98 -7.44 -23.86
N VAL A 227 -6.96 -6.11 -23.74
CA VAL A 227 -6.66 -5.21 -24.87
C VAL A 227 -5.26 -5.47 -25.42
N VAL A 228 -4.26 -5.63 -24.54
CA VAL A 228 -2.89 -5.93 -24.93
C VAL A 228 -2.75 -7.29 -25.63
N GLY A 229 -3.43 -8.34 -25.16
CA GLY A 229 -3.45 -9.66 -25.80
C GLY A 229 -4.26 -9.73 -27.10
N TYR A 230 -5.17 -8.78 -27.36
CA TYR A 230 -5.88 -8.68 -28.65
C TYR A 230 -5.02 -8.06 -29.75
N ILE A 231 -4.06 -7.21 -29.39
CA ILE A 231 -3.21 -6.44 -30.34
C ILE A 231 -2.05 -7.29 -30.90
N ALA A 232 -1.57 -8.29 -30.16
CA ALA A 232 -0.44 -9.13 -30.56
C ALA A 232 -0.61 -10.59 -30.11
N PRO A 233 -0.22 -11.58 -30.93
CA PRO A 233 -0.28 -13.00 -30.55
C PRO A 233 0.74 -13.35 -29.46
N ASP A 234 0.37 -14.31 -28.59
CA ASP A 234 1.06 -14.67 -27.33
C ASP A 234 2.56 -15.00 -27.42
N GLN A 235 3.08 -15.28 -28.62
CA GLN A 235 4.46 -15.69 -28.86
C GLN A 235 5.44 -14.51 -29.08
N MET A 236 4.96 -13.28 -29.22
CA MET A 236 5.86 -12.12 -29.41
C MET A 236 6.62 -11.77 -28.13
N PHE A 237 7.96 -11.71 -28.20
CA PHE A 237 8.82 -11.29 -27.08
C PHE A 237 8.39 -9.96 -26.44
N ILE A 238 8.02 -8.96 -27.27
CA ILE A 238 7.56 -7.64 -26.85
C ILE A 238 6.33 -7.74 -25.92
N LEU A 239 5.40 -8.66 -26.22
CA LEU A 239 4.20 -8.89 -25.42
C LEU A 239 4.55 -9.47 -24.04
N GLN A 240 5.53 -10.38 -23.97
CA GLN A 240 6.02 -10.94 -22.70
C GLN A 240 6.65 -9.85 -21.81
N VAL A 241 7.47 -8.97 -22.40
CA VAL A 241 8.06 -7.80 -21.70
C VAL A 241 6.94 -6.89 -21.15
N LEU A 242 5.94 -6.57 -21.98
CA LEU A 242 4.81 -5.72 -21.60
C LEU A 242 3.95 -6.35 -20.50
N MET A 243 3.71 -7.66 -20.54
CA MET A 243 2.94 -8.39 -19.52
C MET A 243 3.70 -8.50 -18.18
N ALA A 244 5.03 -8.62 -18.21
CA ALA A 244 5.88 -8.54 -17.03
C ALA A 244 5.89 -7.11 -16.42
N PHE A 245 5.99 -6.09 -17.27
CA PHE A 245 5.90 -4.67 -16.88
C PHE A 245 4.55 -4.33 -16.22
N LEU A 246 3.44 -4.70 -16.85
CA LEU A 246 2.09 -4.53 -16.29
C LEU A 246 1.94 -5.28 -14.96
N THR A 247 2.41 -6.52 -14.87
CA THR A 247 2.33 -7.31 -13.62
C THR A 247 3.12 -6.65 -12.48
N THR A 248 4.31 -6.13 -12.77
CA THR A 248 5.14 -5.36 -11.83
C THR A 248 4.41 -4.11 -11.32
N ILE A 249 3.84 -3.32 -12.23
CA ILE A 249 3.06 -2.11 -11.87
C ILE A 249 1.87 -2.49 -10.96
N PHE A 250 1.07 -3.49 -11.34
CA PHE A 250 -0.11 -3.86 -10.57
C PHE A 250 0.23 -4.50 -9.21
N ALA A 251 1.39 -5.13 -9.04
CA ALA A 251 1.87 -5.58 -7.73
C ALA A 251 2.18 -4.39 -6.80
N LEU A 252 2.83 -3.34 -7.30
CA LEU A 252 3.08 -2.12 -6.52
C LEU A 252 1.79 -1.33 -6.24
N MET A 253 0.86 -1.25 -7.19
CA MET A 253 -0.46 -0.65 -6.96
C MET A 253 -1.26 -1.40 -5.87
N LYS A 254 -1.20 -2.74 -5.84
CA LYS A 254 -1.80 -3.54 -4.75
C LYS A 254 -1.14 -3.25 -3.40
N GLY A 255 0.18 -3.07 -3.36
CA GLY A 255 0.91 -2.60 -2.18
C GLY A 255 0.44 -1.22 -1.69
N ARG A 256 0.32 -0.25 -2.61
CA ARG A 256 -0.22 1.08 -2.30
C ARG A 256 -1.65 1.02 -1.80
N LEU A 257 -2.51 0.22 -2.43
CA LEU A 257 -3.89 0.03 -2.01
C LEU A 257 -3.97 -0.51 -0.58
N LEU A 258 -3.19 -1.54 -0.25
CA LEU A 258 -3.18 -2.12 1.10
C LEU A 258 -2.70 -1.10 2.15
N GLY A 259 -1.67 -0.31 1.84
CA GLY A 259 -1.18 0.76 2.70
C GLY A 259 -2.17 1.92 2.87
N LEU A 260 -2.88 2.32 1.80
CA LEU A 260 -3.95 3.31 1.82
C LEU A 260 -5.09 2.88 2.75
N LEU A 261 -5.61 1.67 2.54
CA LEU A 261 -6.69 1.10 3.35
C LEU A 261 -6.28 1.02 4.83
N TYR A 262 -5.06 0.57 5.13
CA TYR A 262 -4.56 0.50 6.51
C TYR A 262 -4.53 1.88 7.19
N VAL A 263 -3.90 2.89 6.59
CA VAL A 263 -3.79 4.24 7.21
C VAL A 263 -5.16 4.88 7.39
N PHE A 264 -6.06 4.71 6.42
CA PHE A 264 -7.41 5.26 6.48
C PHE A 264 -8.23 4.65 7.62
N TYR A 265 -8.40 3.32 7.64
CA TYR A 265 -9.29 2.66 8.60
C TYR A 265 -8.71 2.55 10.02
N THR A 266 -7.39 2.56 10.21
CA THR A 266 -6.79 2.39 11.55
C THR A 266 -6.42 3.69 12.26
N ARG A 267 -6.23 4.80 11.54
CA ARG A 267 -5.63 6.04 12.10
C ARG A 267 -6.33 7.35 11.70
N GLN A 268 -7.49 7.29 11.02
CA GLN A 268 -8.36 8.44 10.68
C GLN A 268 -7.65 9.64 10.00
N VAL A 269 -6.50 9.42 9.36
CA VAL A 269 -5.70 10.49 8.76
C VAL A 269 -6.45 11.05 7.55
N THR A 270 -6.37 12.36 7.29
CA THR A 270 -7.01 13.04 6.15
C THR A 270 -6.32 12.74 4.80
N VAL A 271 -6.10 11.45 4.48
CA VAL A 271 -5.27 10.97 3.37
C VAL A 271 -5.73 11.49 2.01
N LEU A 272 -7.03 11.73 1.83
CA LEU A 272 -7.61 12.18 0.57
C LEU A 272 -7.41 13.68 0.26
N LYS A 273 -7.01 14.50 1.24
CA LYS A 273 -6.80 15.96 1.04
C LYS A 273 -5.69 16.31 0.04
N SER A 274 -4.89 15.33 -0.41
CA SER A 274 -3.83 15.50 -1.41
C SER A 274 -4.07 14.70 -2.71
N GLY A 275 -5.28 14.18 -2.93
CA GLY A 275 -5.56 13.16 -3.95
C GLY A 275 -6.44 13.60 -5.12
N PHE A 276 -7.62 14.19 -4.83
CA PHE A 276 -8.65 14.50 -5.82
C PHE A 276 -9.58 15.63 -5.34
N MET A 277 -9.96 16.56 -6.22
CA MET A 277 -10.71 17.77 -5.89
C MET A 277 -12.22 17.59 -6.10
N VAL A 278 -12.84 16.68 -5.33
CA VAL A 278 -14.30 16.62 -5.13
C VAL A 278 -14.55 16.29 -3.66
N MET A 279 -14.61 17.32 -2.80
CA MET A 279 -14.55 17.15 -1.34
C MET A 279 -15.45 18.14 -0.56
N THR A 280 -16.61 18.45 -1.11
CA THR A 280 -17.78 18.93 -0.34
C THR A 280 -18.58 17.71 0.12
N ASP A 281 -19.37 17.12 -0.78
CA ASP A 281 -20.44 16.15 -0.49
C ASP A 281 -19.89 14.84 0.12
N MET A 282 -18.67 14.46 -0.28
CA MET A 282 -18.03 13.26 0.26
C MET A 282 -17.59 13.43 1.72
N LYS A 283 -17.47 14.66 2.24
CA LYS A 283 -17.10 14.94 3.64
C LYS A 283 -18.16 14.41 4.61
N ASP A 284 -19.43 14.54 4.26
CA ASP A 284 -20.54 14.09 5.09
C ASP A 284 -20.72 12.57 4.98
N ILE A 285 -20.48 12.01 3.78
CA ILE A 285 -20.28 10.57 3.57
C ILE A 285 -19.17 10.01 4.48
N PHE A 286 -18.06 10.73 4.66
CA PHE A 286 -16.96 10.31 5.53
C PHE A 286 -17.34 10.34 7.01
N ASN A 287 -17.98 11.43 7.49
CA ASN A 287 -18.42 11.53 8.88
C ASN A 287 -19.41 10.41 9.26
N ASP A 288 -20.41 10.13 8.40
CA ASP A 288 -21.39 9.06 8.64
C ASP A 288 -20.78 7.65 8.69
N THR A 289 -19.70 7.41 7.95
CA THR A 289 -19.09 6.07 7.80
C THR A 289 -18.07 5.78 8.91
N LEU A 290 -17.64 6.81 9.63
CA LEU A 290 -16.67 6.73 10.73
C LEU A 290 -17.40 6.63 12.07
N THR A 291 -17.94 5.45 12.40
CA THR A 291 -18.16 5.12 13.81
C THR A 291 -16.81 5.17 14.55
N PRO A 292 -16.68 5.96 15.64
CA PRO A 292 -15.45 5.92 16.44
C PRO A 292 -15.28 4.51 17.02
N LEU A 293 -14.06 3.99 17.00
CA LEU A 293 -13.76 2.80 17.79
C LEU A 293 -13.83 3.17 19.29
N PRO A 294 -14.30 2.26 20.16
CA PRO A 294 -14.37 2.50 21.60
C PRO A 294 -13.05 3.02 22.18
N ASP A 295 -13.09 3.91 23.18
CA ASP A 295 -11.89 4.61 23.67
C ASP A 295 -10.83 3.67 24.29
N ASP A 296 -11.23 2.48 24.75
CA ASP A 296 -10.40 1.35 25.15
C ASP A 296 -9.53 0.77 24.01
N VAL A 297 -9.74 1.20 22.76
CA VAL A 297 -9.02 0.74 21.57
C VAL A 297 -7.81 1.63 21.23
N PHE A 298 -7.66 2.80 21.85
CA PHE A 298 -6.53 3.72 21.64
C PHE A 298 -5.21 3.20 22.20
N ILE A 299 -4.13 3.40 21.44
CA ILE A 299 -2.75 3.18 21.93
C ILE A 299 -2.46 4.21 23.03
N PRO A 300 -2.19 3.80 24.29
CA PRO A 300 -2.02 4.74 25.41
C PRO A 300 -0.83 5.69 25.22
N GLU A 301 0.16 5.29 24.42
CA GLU A 301 1.33 6.08 24.04
C GLU A 301 0.96 7.34 23.22
N ILE A 302 -0.15 7.33 22.47
CA ILE A 302 -0.63 8.51 21.73
C ILE A 302 -1.25 9.55 22.67
N ARG A 303 -1.94 9.11 23.74
CA ARG A 303 -2.45 10.00 24.81
C ARG A 303 -1.32 10.73 25.54
N ASN A 304 -0.15 10.08 25.65
CA ASN A 304 1.04 10.71 26.21
C ASN A 304 1.66 11.73 25.25
N LEU A 305 1.68 11.45 23.94
CA LEU A 305 2.15 12.40 22.92
C LEU A 305 1.23 13.62 22.72
N SER A 306 -0.10 13.46 22.88
CA SER A 306 -1.00 14.61 22.89
C SER A 306 -0.78 15.47 24.13
N ARG A 307 -0.73 14.88 25.33
CA ARG A 307 -0.38 15.59 26.57
C ARG A 307 0.97 16.31 26.48
N TYR A 308 1.99 15.68 25.89
CA TYR A 308 3.31 16.32 25.76
C TYR A 308 3.25 17.58 24.90
N LYS A 309 2.41 17.59 23.84
CA LYS A 309 2.24 18.73 22.94
C LYS A 309 1.28 19.80 23.47
N GLU A 310 0.39 19.41 24.38
CA GLU A 310 -0.54 20.29 25.09
C GLU A 310 0.19 21.04 26.22
N ASN A 311 1.01 20.32 27.00
CA ASN A 311 1.90 20.87 28.02
C ASN A 311 3.11 21.64 27.44
N SER A 312 3.39 21.56 26.13
CA SER A 312 4.48 22.30 25.48
C SER A 312 4.04 23.59 24.79
N LYS A 313 2.85 24.12 25.10
CA LYS A 313 2.53 25.52 24.82
C LYS A 313 3.10 26.39 25.95
N PRO A 314 3.87 27.46 25.66
CA PRO A 314 4.21 28.43 26.71
C PRO A 314 2.93 29.10 27.23
N SER A 315 2.90 29.38 28.53
CA SER A 315 1.81 30.14 29.16
C SER A 315 1.83 31.57 28.62
N GLN A 316 0.88 31.90 27.75
CA GLN A 316 0.64 33.29 27.34
C GLN A 316 -0.29 33.94 28.37
N SER A 317 0.28 34.22 29.55
CA SER A 317 -0.41 34.86 30.67
C SER A 317 -0.11 36.36 30.70
N ASP A 318 -1.19 37.11 30.61
CA ASP A 318 -1.29 38.57 30.54
C ASP A 318 -0.32 39.36 31.44
N SER A 319 0.33 40.38 30.85
CA SER A 319 0.75 41.56 31.60
C SER A 319 -0.47 42.46 31.83
N PRO A 320 -0.64 43.03 33.02
CA PRO A 320 -0.20 44.42 33.12
C PRO A 320 0.43 44.80 34.47
N PHE A 321 1.55 45.51 34.42
CA PHE A 321 1.89 46.46 35.47
C PHE A 321 2.62 47.65 34.85
N GLN A 322 2.08 48.85 35.03
CA GLN A 322 2.81 50.09 34.78
C GLN A 322 3.59 50.47 36.02
N LEU A 323 4.77 51.03 35.83
CA LEU A 323 5.35 51.99 36.78
C LEU A 323 5.87 53.17 35.97
N ASN A 324 5.39 54.37 36.29
CA ASN A 324 6.05 55.60 35.88
C ASN A 324 7.24 55.83 36.81
N ASP A 325 8.30 56.44 36.31
CA ASP A 325 9.18 57.32 37.12
C ASP A 325 9.89 58.30 36.17
N ASP A 326 9.47 59.57 36.21
CA ASP A 326 10.18 60.70 35.62
C ASP A 326 11.10 61.32 36.67
N HIS A 327 12.40 61.53 36.40
CA HIS A 327 13.15 62.60 37.08
C HIS A 327 14.42 63.12 36.37
N SER A 328 14.26 64.30 35.79
CA SER A 328 15.17 65.45 35.57
C SER A 328 16.67 65.45 35.97
N ILE A 329 17.54 65.68 34.96
CA ILE A 329 18.50 66.83 34.80
C ILE A 329 19.84 66.91 35.61
N ARG A 330 20.86 67.53 34.95
CA ARG A 330 22.26 67.95 35.36
C ARG A 330 23.36 66.87 35.35
N GLY A 331 24.62 67.14 34.92
CA GLY A 331 25.13 68.28 34.14
C GLY A 331 26.66 68.56 34.21
N GLY A 332 27.35 68.52 33.06
CA GLY A 332 28.74 69.03 32.83
C GLY A 332 29.91 68.17 33.35
N SER A 333 31.20 68.41 33.01
CA SER A 333 31.82 69.11 31.85
C SER A 333 33.37 69.10 31.89
N SER A 334 34.05 68.57 30.86
CA SER A 334 35.50 68.72 30.49
C SER A 334 35.68 67.95 29.16
N GLN A 335 36.22 68.42 28.02
CA GLN A 335 37.50 69.08 27.69
C GLN A 335 38.72 68.24 28.11
N GLN A 336 39.71 67.91 27.26
CA GLN A 336 40.13 68.37 25.92
C GLN A 336 40.52 67.09 25.07
N ASP A 337 40.97 67.04 23.79
CA ASP A 337 41.34 68.00 22.73
C ASP A 337 41.18 67.41 21.30
N ARG A 338 41.86 68.00 20.29
CA ARG A 338 41.88 67.74 18.83
C ARG A 338 43.35 67.94 18.30
N PRO A 339 43.70 68.01 16.98
CA PRO A 339 42.89 68.00 15.75
C PRO A 339 43.42 67.12 14.55
N ASP A 340 42.65 67.12 13.44
CA ASP A 340 43.02 66.96 12.00
C ASP A 340 43.69 65.65 11.48
N ALA A 341 43.65 65.28 10.18
CA ALA A 341 43.24 66.03 8.96
C ALA A 341 42.59 65.17 7.82
N SER A 342 41.84 65.87 6.94
CA SER A 342 41.67 65.69 5.47
C SER A 342 41.24 64.37 4.78
N LEU A 343 40.21 64.50 3.92
CA LEU A 343 39.83 63.71 2.72
C LEU A 343 40.61 64.25 1.46
N PRO A 344 40.39 63.86 0.16
CA PRO A 344 39.36 62.99 -0.46
C PRO A 344 39.84 62.06 -1.63
N ASN A 345 38.85 61.49 -2.34
CA ASN A 345 38.82 60.88 -3.69
C ASN A 345 40.03 60.94 -4.65
N GLU A 346 40.14 59.88 -5.47
CA GLU A 346 40.39 60.00 -6.92
C GLU A 346 39.54 58.97 -7.72
N GLN A 347 39.44 59.12 -9.05
CA GLN A 347 38.56 58.34 -9.94
C GLN A 347 39.34 57.60 -11.05
N GLU A 348 38.60 56.76 -11.80
CA GLU A 348 38.78 56.25 -13.18
C GLU A 348 39.60 57.10 -14.20
N PRO A 349 39.93 56.61 -15.43
CA PRO A 349 39.64 55.31 -16.08
C PRO A 349 40.86 54.66 -16.80
N SER A 350 40.66 53.63 -17.64
CA SER A 350 40.94 53.70 -19.11
C SER A 350 40.76 52.34 -19.82
N ASP A 351 40.15 52.38 -21.01
CA ASP A 351 40.12 51.27 -22.00
C ASP A 351 41.48 51.04 -22.69
N ARG A 352 41.48 50.01 -23.58
CA ARG A 352 42.37 49.68 -24.73
C ARG A 352 43.32 48.50 -24.56
N ASP A 353 43.61 47.72 -25.61
CA ASP A 353 42.88 47.38 -26.87
C ASP A 353 43.64 46.20 -27.53
N GLN A 354 42.97 45.41 -28.40
CA GLN A 354 43.58 44.72 -29.57
C GLN A 354 44.68 43.62 -29.30
N ASP A 355 44.98 42.66 -30.20
CA ASP A 355 44.36 42.33 -31.48
C ASP A 355 44.49 40.86 -31.96
N MET A 356 43.70 40.54 -32.99
CA MET A 356 43.99 39.69 -34.16
C MET A 356 44.44 38.20 -34.05
N ASN A 357 43.46 37.32 -34.37
CA ASN A 357 43.35 36.60 -35.66
C ASN A 357 44.24 35.35 -35.94
N GLY A 358 43.71 34.38 -36.71
CA GLY A 358 44.56 33.64 -37.66
C GLY A 358 44.37 32.13 -37.93
N LYS A 359 43.15 31.60 -38.12
CA LYS A 359 42.74 30.78 -39.31
C LYS A 359 41.41 30.05 -39.16
#